data_AF-A0A9E2QHR8-F1
#
_entry.id   AF-A0A9E2QHR8-F1
#
_cell.length_a   1.000
_cell.length_b   1.000
_cell.length_c   1.000
_cell.angle_alpha   90.00
_cell.angle_beta   90.00
_cell.angle_gamma   90.00
#
_symmetry.space_group_name_H-M   'P 1'
#
loop_
_entity.id
_entity.type
_entity.pdbx_description
1 polymer ?
#
loop_
_entity_poly.entity_id
_entity_poly.type
_entity_poly.pdbx_seq_one_letter_code
_entity_poly.pdbx_strand_id
1 'polypeptide(L)'
;RTLEAKVLFDADKLDSIGAVGVARAFLFAGEVGARLHSPEDSIEDSRPYSKDDTGYREFMVKLSRIKDKIQTKEGRKMAEERHDFMERFFKRFLEEYEGNR
;
A
#
# COMPACT_ATOMS: atom_id res chain seq x y z
N ARG A 1 -3.84 25.83 7.67
CA ARG A 1 -4.17 25.12 6.40
C ARG A 1 -5.65 25.34 6.10
N THR A 2 -5.99 25.76 4.87
CA THR A 2 -7.38 25.97 4.43
C THR A 2 -8.11 24.65 4.23
N LEU A 3 -9.44 24.69 4.04
CA LEU A 3 -10.24 23.49 3.77
C LEU A 3 -9.87 22.88 2.42
N GLU A 4 -9.71 23.70 1.39
CA GLU A 4 -9.34 23.31 0.03
C GLU A 4 -7.99 22.59 0.02
N ALA A 5 -7.02 23.09 0.79
CA ALA A 5 -5.71 22.45 0.91
C ALA A 5 -5.80 21.07 1.58
N LYS A 6 -6.71 20.87 2.54
CA LYS A 6 -6.96 19.55 3.17
C LYS A 6 -7.62 18.60 2.18
N VAL A 7 -8.62 19.07 1.43
CA VAL A 7 -9.33 18.27 0.42
C VAL A 7 -8.37 17.81 -0.68
N LEU A 8 -7.54 18.72 -1.21
CA LEU A 8 -6.55 18.39 -2.23
C LEU A 8 -5.50 17.39 -1.70
N PHE A 9 -5.02 17.59 -0.47
CA PHE A 9 -4.09 16.66 0.17
C PHE A 9 -4.70 15.27 0.34
N ASP A 10 -5.95 15.19 0.81
CA ASP A 10 -6.65 13.92 1.01
C ASP A 10 -6.87 13.19 -0.31
N ALA A 11 -7.24 13.90 -1.38
CA ALA A 11 -7.45 13.31 -2.71
C ALA A 11 -6.18 12.62 -3.24
N ASP A 12 -5.02 13.27 -3.16
CA ASP A 12 -3.72 12.71 -3.53
C ASP A 12 -3.37 11.45 -2.72
N LYS A 13 -3.64 11.49 -1.41
CA LYS A 13 -3.35 10.36 -0.50
C LYS A 13 -4.31 9.20 -0.72
N LEU A 14 -5.59 9.47 -0.93
CA LEU A 14 -6.60 8.45 -1.22
C LEU A 14 -6.30 7.71 -2.50
N ASP A 15 -5.85 8.40 -3.54
CA ASP A 15 -5.45 7.77 -4.80
C ASP A 15 -4.40 6.69 -4.56
N SER A 16 -3.42 6.94 -3.68
CA SER A 16 -2.30 6.05 -3.33
C SER A 16 -2.72 4.68 -2.72
N ILE A 17 -3.97 4.52 -2.26
CA ILE A 17 -4.44 3.33 -1.54
C ILE A 17 -5.68 2.67 -2.19
N GLY A 18 -6.06 1.50 -1.69
CA GLY A 18 -7.13 0.68 -2.24
C GLY A 18 -6.67 -0.14 -3.43
N ALA A 19 -7.62 -0.61 -4.26
CA ALA A 19 -7.33 -1.49 -5.40
C ALA A 19 -6.32 -0.88 -6.39
N VAL A 20 -6.44 0.41 -6.70
CA VAL A 20 -5.49 1.12 -7.57
C VAL A 20 -4.10 1.24 -6.92
N GLY A 21 -4.06 1.44 -5.60
CA GLY A 21 -2.81 1.42 -4.83
C GLY A 21 -2.08 0.08 -4.93
N VAL A 22 -2.81 -1.03 -4.78
CA VAL A 22 -2.29 -2.39 -4.94
C VAL A 22 -1.74 -2.59 -6.35
N ALA A 23 -2.53 -2.28 -7.38
CA ALA A 23 -2.11 -2.45 -8.77
C ALA A 23 -0.83 -1.66 -9.09
N ARG A 24 -0.72 -0.41 -8.64
CA ARG A 24 0.48 0.40 -8.84
C ARG A 24 1.69 -0.09 -8.06
N ALA A 25 1.50 -0.61 -6.84
CA ALA A 25 2.60 -1.20 -6.08
C ALA A 25 3.23 -2.37 -6.84
N PHE A 26 2.42 -3.27 -7.41
CA PHE A 26 2.94 -4.37 -8.23
C PHE A 26 3.50 -3.93 -9.59
N LEU A 27 2.89 -2.94 -10.24
CA LEU A 27 3.41 -2.38 -11.49
C LEU A 27 4.81 -1.80 -11.29
N PHE A 28 4.99 -1.01 -10.22
CA PHE A 28 6.29 -0.45 -9.86
C PHE A 28 7.30 -1.52 -9.46
N ALA A 29 6.91 -2.50 -8.64
CA ALA A 29 7.75 -3.63 -8.29
C ALA A 29 8.25 -4.37 -9.54
N GLY A 30 7.37 -4.57 -10.53
CA GLY A 30 7.74 -5.15 -11.83
C GLY A 30 8.75 -4.30 -12.61
N GLU A 31 8.54 -2.98 -12.67
CA GLU A 31 9.45 -2.03 -13.35
C GLU A 31 10.87 -2.06 -12.77
N VAL A 32 11.01 -2.20 -11.44
CA VAL A 32 12.32 -2.27 -10.78
C VAL A 32 12.91 -3.68 -10.72
N GLY A 33 12.25 -4.67 -11.31
CA GLY A 33 12.69 -6.08 -11.30
C GLY A 33 12.62 -6.73 -9.91
N ALA A 34 11.72 -6.25 -9.04
CA ALA A 34 11.50 -6.84 -7.73
C ALA A 34 10.78 -8.19 -7.81
N ARG A 35 11.01 -9.01 -6.78
CA ARG A 35 10.28 -10.25 -6.55
C ARG A 35 8.81 -9.94 -6.28
N LEU A 36 7.95 -10.92 -6.54
CA LEU A 36 6.54 -10.82 -6.21
C LEU A 36 6.34 -10.71 -4.68
N HIS A 37 7.11 -11.47 -3.92
CA HIS A 37 7.18 -11.44 -2.46
C HIS A 37 8.54 -12.00 -1.99
N SER A 38 9.03 -11.53 -0.83
CA SER A 38 10.29 -11.97 -0.21
C SER A 38 10.04 -12.22 1.29
N PRO A 39 9.67 -13.44 1.72
CA PRO A 39 9.33 -13.73 3.12
C PRO A 39 10.55 -13.79 4.05
N GLU A 40 11.74 -14.02 3.49
CA GLU A 40 13.00 -14.20 4.25
C GLU A 40 13.70 -12.88 4.58
N ASP A 41 13.37 -11.79 3.87
CA ASP A 41 14.01 -10.50 4.04
C ASP A 41 13.21 -9.65 5.03
N SER A 42 13.90 -8.98 5.96
CA SER A 42 13.21 -8.05 6.86
C SER A 42 12.65 -6.89 6.04
N ILE A 43 11.41 -6.49 6.36
CA ILE A 43 10.70 -5.41 5.69
C ILE A 43 11.50 -4.09 5.84
N GLU A 44 12.14 -3.92 6.99
CA GLU A 44 12.92 -2.74 7.38
C GLU A 44 14.30 -2.66 6.71
N ASP A 45 14.99 -3.77 6.49
CA ASP A 45 16.35 -3.77 5.90
C ASP A 45 16.33 -3.80 4.36
N SER A 46 15.15 -4.08 3.78
CA SER A 46 14.95 -4.08 2.33
C SER A 46 15.15 -2.66 1.76
N ARG A 47 16.07 -2.52 0.80
CA ARG A 47 16.41 -1.24 0.16
C ARG A 47 15.36 -0.85 -0.90
N PRO A 48 14.99 0.44 -1.00
CA PRO A 48 14.17 0.93 -2.11
C PRO A 48 14.82 0.64 -3.47
N TYR A 49 14.02 0.40 -4.50
CA TYR A 49 14.48 0.08 -5.87
C TYR A 49 15.40 -1.15 -5.95
N SER A 50 15.22 -2.10 -5.03
CA SER A 50 15.96 -3.36 -5.02
C SER A 50 15.05 -4.53 -5.41
N LYS A 51 15.64 -5.70 -5.60
CA LYS A 51 14.89 -6.95 -5.85
C LYS A 51 13.89 -7.30 -4.73
N ASP A 52 14.09 -6.73 -3.53
CA ASP A 52 13.29 -6.98 -2.34
C ASP A 52 12.32 -5.83 -2.05
N ASP A 53 12.24 -4.82 -2.93
CA ASP A 53 11.24 -3.74 -2.88
C ASP A 53 9.88 -4.20 -3.42
N THR A 54 9.34 -5.24 -2.79
CA THR A 54 8.12 -5.93 -3.22
C THR A 54 6.86 -5.10 -2.98
N GLY A 55 5.78 -5.42 -3.69
CA GLY A 55 4.48 -4.74 -3.49
C GLY A 55 3.96 -4.88 -2.05
N TYR A 56 4.20 -6.03 -1.40
CA TYR A 56 3.84 -6.23 0.00
C TYR A 56 4.67 -5.38 0.96
N ARG A 57 5.98 -5.23 0.69
CA ARG A 57 6.85 -4.34 1.46
C ARG A 57 6.33 -2.89 1.40
N GLU A 58 6.05 -2.36 0.20
CA GLU A 58 5.52 -1.00 0.02
C GLU A 58 4.22 -0.78 0.82
N PHE A 59 3.35 -1.81 0.87
CA PHE A 59 2.18 -1.78 1.73
C PHE A 59 2.54 -1.65 3.21
N MET A 60 3.41 -2.51 3.72
CA MET A 60 3.80 -2.55 5.14
C MET A 60 4.50 -1.27 5.59
N VAL A 61 5.43 -0.74 4.80
CA VAL A 61 6.25 0.42 5.18
C VAL A 61 5.53 1.76 5.00
N LYS A 62 4.60 1.85 4.04
CA LYS A 62 4.05 3.14 3.61
C LYS A 62 2.54 3.15 3.43
N LEU A 63 1.97 2.29 2.58
CA LEU A 63 0.55 2.41 2.19
C LEU A 63 -0.40 2.14 3.36
N SER A 64 -0.02 1.23 4.27
CA SER A 64 -0.77 0.93 5.51
C SER A 64 -0.97 2.17 6.39
N ARG A 65 -0.01 3.11 6.39
CA ARG A 65 0.00 4.31 7.22
C ARG A 65 -0.69 5.52 6.60
N ILE A 66 -1.21 5.40 5.37
CA ILE A 66 -1.81 6.55 4.65
C ILE A 66 -3.13 6.96 5.28
N LYS A 67 -3.94 6.00 5.74
CA LYS A 67 -5.26 6.29 6.35
C LYS A 67 -5.15 7.24 7.55
N ASP A 68 -4.08 7.12 8.33
CA ASP A 68 -3.84 7.94 9.53
C ASP A 68 -3.46 9.40 9.20
N LYS A 69 -3.04 9.66 7.96
CA LYS A 69 -2.62 10.99 7.51
C LYS A 69 -3.77 11.85 6.97
N ILE A 70 -4.96 11.27 6.81
CA ILE A 70 -6.11 11.91 6.20
C ILE A 70 -6.73 12.98 7.11
N GLN A 71 -7.01 14.14 6.53
CA GLN A 71 -7.30 15.38 7.27
C GLN A 71 -8.80 15.68 7.39
N THR A 72 -9.62 15.22 6.44
CA THR A 72 -11.07 15.43 6.41
C THR A 72 -11.85 14.22 6.90
N LYS A 73 -13.06 14.46 7.42
CA LYS A 73 -13.94 13.40 7.91
C LYS A 73 -14.35 12.43 6.82
N GLU A 74 -14.75 12.93 5.66
CA GLU A 74 -15.16 12.08 4.52
C GLU A 74 -13.96 11.37 3.90
N GLY A 75 -12.80 12.03 3.83
CA GLY A 75 -11.56 11.39 3.44
C GLY A 75 -11.24 10.16 4.30
N ARG A 76 -11.40 10.27 5.62
CA ARG A 76 -11.10 9.15 6.54
C ARG A 76 -11.99 7.95 6.28
N LYS A 77 -13.29 8.14 6.04
CA LYS A 77 -14.20 7.04 5.70
C LYS A 77 -13.74 6.30 4.44
N MET A 78 -13.43 7.05 3.37
CA MET A 78 -12.92 6.46 2.13
C MET A 78 -11.57 5.76 2.33
N ALA A 79 -10.71 6.30 3.20
CA ALA A 79 -9.40 5.72 3.46
C ALA A 79 -9.49 4.40 4.24
N GLU A 80 -10.40 4.28 5.22
CA GLU A 80 -10.63 3.01 5.92
C GLU A 80 -11.15 1.94 4.96
N GLU A 81 -12.17 2.24 4.14
CA GLU A 81 -12.68 1.27 3.17
C GLU A 81 -11.59 0.76 2.20
N ARG A 82 -10.74 1.69 1.73
CA ARG A 82 -9.61 1.36 0.84
C ARG A 82 -8.52 0.58 1.58
N HIS A 83 -8.21 0.93 2.82
CA HIS A 83 -7.23 0.24 3.64
C HIS A 83 -7.68 -1.19 3.96
N ASP A 84 -8.92 -1.39 4.38
CA ASP A 84 -9.52 -2.70 4.66
C ASP A 84 -9.45 -3.61 3.43
N PHE A 85 -9.66 -3.05 2.24
CA PHE A 85 -9.47 -3.81 1.00
C PHE A 85 -8.03 -4.28 0.84
N MET A 86 -7.04 -3.41 1.07
CA MET A 86 -5.63 -3.76 0.95
C MET A 86 -5.22 -4.83 1.97
N GLU A 87 -5.66 -4.71 3.22
CA GLU A 87 -5.41 -5.73 4.25
C GLU A 87 -5.97 -7.10 3.84
N ARG A 88 -7.22 -7.14 3.35
CA ARG A 88 -7.82 -8.38 2.85
C ARG A 88 -7.07 -8.94 1.63
N PHE A 89 -6.68 -8.07 0.71
CA PHE A 89 -5.91 -8.47 -0.47
C PHE A 89 -4.57 -9.09 -0.06
N PHE A 90 -3.77 -8.41 0.76
CA PHE A 90 -2.45 -8.89 1.14
C PHE A 90 -2.51 -10.12 2.03
N LYS A 91 -3.49 -10.21 2.93
CA LYS A 91 -3.74 -11.44 3.68
C LYS A 91 -3.99 -12.62 2.72
N ARG A 92 -4.90 -12.43 1.76
CA ARG A 92 -5.24 -13.47 0.79
C ARG A 92 -4.04 -13.85 -0.10
N PHE A 93 -3.32 -12.85 -0.56
CA PHE A 93 -2.12 -13.00 -1.38
C PHE A 93 -1.05 -13.83 -0.66
N LEU A 94 -0.78 -13.57 0.63
CA LEU A 94 0.19 -14.34 1.40
C LEU A 94 -0.27 -15.80 1.59
N GLU A 95 -1.54 -16.02 1.94
CA GLU A 95 -2.11 -17.37 2.06
C GLU A 95 -1.97 -18.19 0.75
N GLU A 96 -2.24 -17.57 -0.41
CA GLU A 96 -2.10 -18.21 -1.72
C GLU A 96 -0.62 -18.44 -2.09
N TYR A 97 0.26 -17.47 -1.80
CA TYR A 97 1.68 -17.57 -2.12
C TYR A 97 2.39 -18.66 -1.30
N GLU A 98 2.02 -18.82 -0.02
CA GLU A 98 2.55 -19.87 0.87
C GLU A 98 1.94 -21.26 0.61
N GLY A 99 0.93 -21.36 -0.26
CA GLY A 99 0.21 -22.62 -0.51
C GLY A 99 -0.71 -23.04 0.64
N ASN A 100 -1.07 -22.11 1.53
CA ASN A 100 -1.99 -22.34 2.64
C ASN A 100 -3.47 -22.33 2.19
N ARG A 101 -3.75 -21.96 0.94
CA ARG A 101 -5.07 -22.06 0.30
C ARG A 101 -5.00 -21.98 -1.22
#